data_AF-A0A109LLU4-F1
#
_entry.id   AF-A0A109LLU4-F1
#
_cell.length_a   1.000
_cell.length_b   1.000
_cell.length_c   1.000
_cell.angle_alpha   90.00
_cell.angle_beta   90.00
_cell.angle_gamma   90.00
#
_symmetry.space_group_name_H-M   'P 1'
#
loop_
_entity.id
_entity.type
_entity.pdbx_description
1 polymer ?
#
loop_
_entity_poly.entity_id
_entity_poly.type
_entity_poly.pdbx_seq_one_letter_code
_entity_poly.pdbx_strand_id
1 'polypeptide(L)' 'MRYRQSDQPCTLEKTATGYRATFDDPQRAVTPGQSVVFYDGEICLGGGVIEVAQAWSNPA' A
#
# COMPACT_ATOMS: atom_id res chain seq x y z
N MET A 1 5.88 1.92 6.70
CA MET A 1 4.59 1.96 7.45
C MET A 1 4.85 2.07 8.95
N ARG A 2 4.81 3.27 9.52
CA ARG A 2 5.01 3.51 10.97
C ARG A 2 3.66 3.62 11.67
N TYR A 3 3.55 3.04 12.87
CA TYR A 3 2.48 3.31 13.84
C TYR A 3 2.33 4.85 14.00
N ARG A 4 1.15 5.42 13.65
CA ARG A 4 0.77 6.85 13.56
C ARG A 4 0.82 7.55 12.20
N GLN A 5 1.06 6.87 11.08
CA GLN A 5 0.75 7.48 9.79
C GLN A 5 -0.76 7.38 9.55
N SER A 6 -1.42 8.50 9.25
CA SER A 6 -2.84 8.51 8.85
C SER A 6 -3.03 7.60 7.65
N ASP A 7 -4.18 6.93 7.57
CA ASP A 7 -4.53 6.09 6.43
C ASP A 7 -4.37 6.87 5.14
N GLN A 8 -3.76 6.22 4.15
CA GLN A 8 -3.46 6.83 2.86
C GLN A 8 -4.39 6.22 1.83
N PRO A 9 -5.15 7.04 1.09
CA PRO A 9 -6.03 6.52 0.06
C PRO A 9 -5.19 5.77 -0.98
N CYS A 10 -5.66 4.58 -1.31
CA CYS A 10 -5.04 3.73 -2.31
C CYS A 10 -6.08 2.87 -3.01
N THR A 11 -5.77 2.50 -4.25
CA THR A 11 -6.50 1.49 -5.01
C THR A 11 -5.77 0.16 -4.88
N LEU A 12 -6.50 -0.89 -4.49
CA LEU A 12 -5.97 -2.25 -4.38
C LEU A 12 -6.47 -3.11 -5.55
N GLU A 13 -5.54 -3.64 -6.32
CA GLU A 13 -5.83 -4.50 -7.47
C GLU A 13 -5.29 -5.91 -7.25
N LYS A 14 -6.09 -6.93 -7.57
CA LYS A 14 -5.65 -8.32 -7.56
C LYS A 14 -4.84 -8.60 -8.82
N THR A 15 -3.67 -9.20 -8.65
CA THR A 15 -2.79 -9.64 -9.73
C THR A 15 -2.71 -11.17 -9.77
N ALA A 16 -1.97 -11.74 -10.73
CA ALA A 16 -1.81 -13.19 -10.83
C ALA A 16 -1.10 -13.83 -9.61
N THR A 17 -0.23 -13.08 -8.94
CA THR A 17 0.65 -13.60 -7.87
C THR A 17 0.41 -12.93 -6.51
N GLY A 18 -0.52 -12.00 -6.41
CA GLY A 18 -0.74 -11.24 -5.18
C GLY A 18 -1.59 -9.99 -5.42
N TYR A 19 -1.26 -8.91 -4.73
CA TYR A 19 -1.98 -7.64 -4.83
C TYR A 19 -1.03 -6.48 -5.12
N ARG A 20 -1.52 -5.51 -5.88
CA ARG A 20 -0.85 -4.23 -6.13
C ARG A 20 -1.65 -3.13 -5.47
N ALA A 21 -1.01 -2.36 -4.59
CA ALA A 21 -1.59 -1.15 -4.03
C ALA A 21 -0.96 0.07 -4.70
N THR A 22 -1.80 0.91 -5.28
CA THR A 22 -1.42 2.19 -5.90
C THR A 22 -1.96 3.31 -5.04
N PHE A 23 -1.09 4.15 -4.50
CA PHE A 23 -1.50 5.30 -3.69
C PHE A 23 -1.82 6.49 -4.59
N ASP A 24 -2.70 7.39 -4.14
CA ASP A 24 -3.02 8.62 -4.88
C ASP A 24 -1.93 9.69 -4.71
N ASP A 25 -1.17 9.59 -3.61
CA ASP A 25 -0.03 10.45 -3.29
C ASP A 25 1.23 9.62 -2.99
N PRO A 26 2.43 10.16 -3.30
CA PRO A 26 3.70 9.47 -3.07
C PRO A 26 3.93 9.17 -1.59
N GLN A 27 4.19 7.90 -1.28
CA GLN A 27 4.44 7.43 0.06
C GLN A 27 5.94 7.35 0.37
N ARG A 28 6.36 7.95 1.48
CA ARG A 28 7.75 7.89 1.94
C ARG A 28 8.03 6.57 2.66
N ALA A 29 9.24 6.04 2.48
CA ALA A 29 9.77 4.90 3.22
C ALA A 29 8.90 3.61 3.13
N VAL A 30 8.39 3.31 1.93
CA VAL A 30 7.84 1.99 1.60
C VAL A 30 9.03 1.05 1.34
N THR A 31 9.30 0.15 2.28
CA THR A 31 10.47 -0.75 2.20
C THR A 31 10.00 -2.19 2.07
N PRO A 32 10.53 -2.97 1.10
CA PRO A 32 10.32 -4.41 1.04
C PRO A 32 10.63 -5.11 2.38
N GLY A 33 9.82 -6.10 2.73
CA GLY A 33 9.88 -6.78 4.02
C GLY A 33 9.07 -6.12 5.15
N GLN A 34 8.58 -4.88 4.96
CA GLN A 34 7.61 -4.30 5.90
C GLN A 34 6.21 -4.84 5.66
N SER A 35 5.42 -4.93 6.73
CA SER A 35 4.01 -5.26 6.63
C SER A 35 3.18 -4.03 6.21
N VAL A 36 2.13 -4.29 5.43
CA VAL A 36 1.05 -3.35 5.09
C VAL A 36 -0.28 -3.94 5.55
N VAL A 37 -1.19 -3.09 6.00
CA VAL A 37 -2.56 -3.45 6.38
C VAL A 37 -3.50 -2.53 5.61
N PHE A 38 -4.58 -3.10 5.09
CA PHE A 38 -5.58 -2.40 4.28
C PHE A 38 -6.90 -2.34 5.03
N TYR A 39 -7.57 -1.20 4.91
CA TYR A 39 -8.85 -0.91 5.53
C TYR A 39 -9.83 -0.37 4.49
N ASP A 40 -11.10 -0.72 4.63
CA ASP A 40 -12.24 -0.08 3.96
C ASP A 40 -13.12 0.59 5.02
N GLY A 41 -12.88 1.88 5.23
CA GLY A 41 -13.37 2.60 6.40
C GLY A 41 -12.88 1.95 7.70
N GLU A 42 -13.80 1.47 8.52
CA GLU A 42 -13.52 0.81 9.80
C GLU A 42 -13.24 -0.70 9.65
N ILE A 43 -13.41 -1.27 8.45
CA ILE A 43 -13.27 -2.71 8.22
C ILE A 43 -11.82 -3.04 7.86
N CYS A 44 -11.16 -3.87 8.68
CA CYS A 44 -9.87 -4.43 8.34
C CYS A 44 -10.02 -5.50 7.25
N LEU A 45 -9.49 -5.24 6.06
CA LEU A 45 -9.50 -6.18 4.93
C LEU A 45 -8.39 -7.23 5.06
N GLY A 46 -7.37 -6.94 5.87
CA GLY A 46 -6.21 -7.79 6.10
C GLY A 46 -4.90 -7.09 5.79
N GLY A 47 -3.83 -7.86 5.65
CA GLY A 47 -2.50 -7.32 5.41
C GLY A 47 -1.56 -8.32 4.76
N GLY A 48 -0.38 -7.85 4.38
CA GLY A 48 0.65 -8.64 3.72
C GLY A 48 2.04 -8.05 3.92
N VAL A 49 3.04 -8.72 3.39
CA VAL A 49 4.42 -8.22 3.34
C VAL A 49 4.62 -7.53 2.01
N ILE A 50 5.19 -6.33 2.04
CA ILE A 50 5.58 -5.62 0.82
C ILE A 50 6.75 -6.36 0.20
N GLU A 51 6.56 -6.97 -0.97
CA GLU A 51 7.64 -7.65 -1.70
C GLU A 51 8.43 -6.69 -2.58
N VAL A 52 7.73 -5.75 -3.22
CA VAL A 52 8.30 -4.79 -4.16
C VAL A 52 7.69 -3.42 -3.91
N ALA A 53 8.54 -2.39 -3.91
CA ALA A 53 8.11 -0.99 -3.90
C ALA A 53 8.60 -0.34 -5.19
N GLN A 54 7.69 0.21 -5.98
CA GLN A 54 8.03 0.95 -7.20
C GLN A 54 8.09 2.45 -6.89
N ALA A 55 9.02 3.15 -7.55
CA ALA A 55 9.12 4.59 -7.43
C ALA A 55 7.85 5.26 -7.96
N TRP A 56 7.44 6.36 -7.33
CA TRP A 56 6.34 7.16 -7.80
C TRP A 56 6.61 7.68 -9.22
N SER A 57 5.70 7.39 -10.14
CA SER A 57 5.67 8.01 -11.46
C SER A 57 4.33 8.73 -11.59
N ASN A 58 4.35 10.06 -11.75
CA ASN A 58 3.15 10.83 -11.99
C ASN A 58 2.47 10.29 -13.26
N PRO A 59 1.23 9.74 -13.20
CA PRO A 59 0.45 9.59 -14.40
C PRO A 59 0.12 11.01 -14.84
N ALA A 60 0.77 11.47 -15.92
CA ALA A 60 0.47 12.76 -16.54
C ALA A 60 -1.00 12.85 -16.95
#